data_AF-A0A7C5ULH2-F1
#
_entry.id   AF-A0A7C5ULH2-F1
#
_cell.length_a   1.000
_cell.length_b   1.000
_cell.length_c   1.000
_cell.angle_alpha   90.00
_cell.angle_beta   90.00
_cell.angle_gamma   90.00
#
_symmetry.space_group_name_H-M   'P 1'
#
loop_
_entity.id
_entity.type
_entity.pdbx_description
1 polymer ?
#
loop_
_entity_poly.entity_id
_entity_poly.type
_entity_poly.pdbx_seq_one_letter_code
_entity_poly.pdbx_strand_id
1 'polypeptide(L)'
;MRKRQEQGFTLVEIMVVLLIIGVLVTLALPSWMGARARAQARTCVANLRQIQQAKEAYALATRARNGTPVSMNDLVPTYLQEEPRCPAAGGAPYTVGAIGSPPTCPTGLPNHSLNWNGD
;
A
#
# COMPACT_ATOMS: atom_id res chain seq x y z
N MET A 1 28.97 54.81 -2.08
CA MET A 1 28.01 53.67 -2.06
C MET A 1 28.00 53.03 -3.45
N ARG A 2 28.61 51.84 -3.61
CA ARG A 2 28.60 51.10 -4.88
C ARG A 2 27.19 50.51 -5.08
N LYS A 3 26.43 50.98 -6.07
CA LYS A 3 25.17 50.34 -6.48
C LYS A 3 25.51 48.97 -7.06
N ARG A 4 25.07 47.89 -6.40
CA ARG A 4 25.01 46.57 -7.04
C ARG A 4 24.05 46.70 -8.22
N GLN A 5 24.51 46.35 -9.42
CA GLN A 5 23.63 46.19 -10.56
C GLN A 5 22.84 44.91 -10.32
N GLU A 6 21.56 45.06 -10.00
CA GLU A 6 20.63 43.93 -9.98
C GLU A 6 20.38 43.53 -11.43
N GLN A 7 20.97 42.40 -11.83
CA GLN A 7 20.73 41.80 -13.13
C GLN A 7 19.36 41.12 -13.10
N GLY A 8 18.42 41.59 -13.93
CA GLY A 8 17.12 40.96 -14.11
C GLY A 8 17.21 39.72 -14.99
N PHE A 9 16.33 38.75 -14.75
CA PHE A 9 16.17 37.56 -15.59
C PHE A 9 15.80 37.95 -17.03
N THR A 10 16.42 37.31 -18.02
CA THR A 10 16.03 37.52 -19.43
C THR A 10 14.83 36.64 -19.79
N LEU A 11 14.00 37.09 -20.73
CA LEU A 11 12.89 36.27 -21.28
C LEU A 11 13.39 34.94 -21.85
N VAL A 12 14.56 34.95 -22.48
CA VAL A 12 15.20 33.77 -23.07
C VAL A 12 15.55 32.74 -22.00
N GLU A 13 16.03 33.20 -20.85
CA GLU A 13 16.43 32.34 -19.73
C GLU A 13 15.21 31.61 -19.14
N ILE A 14 14.07 32.28 -19.00
CA ILE A 14 12.82 31.63 -18.61
C ILE A 14 12.33 30.64 -19.67
N MET A 15 12.44 30.96 -20.97
CA MET A 15 12.03 30.05 -22.04
C MET A 15 12.81 28.73 -22.04
N VAL A 16 14.14 28.81 -21.93
CA VAL A 16 14.99 27.60 -21.88
C VAL A 16 14.67 26.76 -20.64
N VAL A 17 14.44 27.41 -19.49
CA VAL A 17 14.06 26.71 -18.25
C VAL A 17 12.73 25.97 -18.42
N LEU A 18 11.71 26.59 -19.00
CA LEU A 18 10.41 25.94 -19.25
C LEU A 18 10.53 24.77 -20.23
N LEU A 19 11.39 24.89 -21.25
CA LEU A 19 11.66 23.83 -22.21
C LEU A 19 12.28 22.61 -21.50
N ILE A 20 13.29 22.82 -20.66
CA ILE A 20 13.93 21.75 -19.88
C ILE A 20 12.94 21.12 -18.89
N ILE A 21 12.16 21.91 -18.15
CA ILE A 21 11.14 21.39 -17.21
C ILE A 21 10.09 20.54 -17.96
N GLY A 22 9.65 20.97 -19.15
CA GLY A 22 8.69 20.21 -19.97
C GLY A 22 9.20 18.81 -20.36
N VAL A 23 10.48 18.70 -20.73
CA VAL A 23 11.13 17.40 -21.04
C VAL A 23 11.26 16.54 -19.79
N LEU A 24 11.62 17.12 -18.65
CA LEU A 24 11.76 16.36 -17.40
C LEU A 24 10.42 15.80 -16.91
N VAL A 25 9.34 16.58 -16.97
CA VAL A 25 8.00 16.15 -16.52
C VAL A 25 7.47 15.00 -17.37
N THR A 26 7.64 15.07 -18.70
CA THR A 26 7.18 14.02 -19.62
C THR A 26 7.86 12.67 -19.37
N LEU A 27 9.13 12.66 -18.99
CA LEU A 27 9.86 11.44 -18.62
C LEU A 27 9.49 10.92 -17.21
N ALA A 28 9.17 11.81 -16.28
CA ALA A 28 8.92 11.43 -14.88
C ALA A 28 7.54 10.80 -14.64
N LEU A 29 6.48 11.33 -15.25
CA LEU A 29 5.09 10.92 -15.00
C LEU A 29 4.76 9.42 -15.19
N PRO A 30 5.19 8.73 -16.27
CA PRO A 30 4.76 7.35 -16.51
C PRO A 30 5.25 6.38 -15.42
N SER A 31 6.40 6.67 -14.80
CA SER A 31 6.99 5.81 -13.77
C SER A 31 6.19 5.80 -12.45
N TRP A 32 5.46 6.87 -12.14
CA TRP A 32 4.88 7.07 -10.81
C TRP A 32 3.61 6.27 -10.56
N MET A 33 2.79 6.05 -11.59
CA MET A 33 1.51 5.32 -11.46
C MET A 33 1.73 3.83 -11.14
N GLY A 34 2.69 3.18 -11.80
CA GLY A 34 3.02 1.78 -11.53
C GLY A 34 3.64 1.58 -10.14
N ALA A 35 4.45 2.54 -9.67
CA ALA A 35 5.05 2.49 -8.34
C ALA A 35 3.98 2.52 -7.24
N ARG A 36 2.95 3.37 -7.38
CA ARG A 36 1.86 3.46 -6.40
C ARG A 36 1.04 2.16 -6.32
N ALA A 37 0.67 1.59 -7.47
CA ALA A 37 -0.10 0.34 -7.50
C ALA A 37 0.70 -0.83 -6.87
N ARG A 38 1.99 -0.95 -7.18
CA ARG A 38 2.88 -1.95 -6.55
C ARG A 38 3.04 -1.74 -5.06
N ALA A 39 3.16 -0.49 -4.59
CA ALA A 39 3.24 -0.18 -3.17
C ALA A 39 1.94 -0.60 -2.44
N GLN A 40 0.77 -0.29 -3.02
CA GLN A 40 -0.52 -0.69 -2.47
C GLN A 40 -0.67 -2.23 -2.41
N ALA A 41 -0.25 -2.94 -3.45
CA ALA A 41 -0.22 -4.41 -3.47
C ALA A 41 0.69 -4.99 -2.38
N ARG A 42 1.93 -4.47 -2.25
CA ARG A 42 2.88 -4.90 -1.21
C ARG A 42 2.32 -4.69 0.20
N THR A 43 1.75 -3.52 0.48
CA THR A 43 1.11 -3.24 1.77
C THR A 43 -0.08 -4.17 2.01
N CYS A 44 -0.90 -4.42 1.00
CA CYS A 44 -2.01 -5.37 1.10
C CYS A 44 -1.53 -6.78 1.48
N VAL A 45 -0.51 -7.29 0.79
CA VAL A 45 0.04 -8.63 1.08
C VAL A 45 0.67 -8.68 2.47
N ALA A 46 1.34 -7.62 2.91
CA ALA A 46 1.86 -7.52 4.28
C ALA A 46 0.73 -7.60 5.32
N ASN A 47 -0.36 -6.86 5.12
CA ASN A 47 -1.53 -6.89 6.01
C ASN A 47 -2.19 -8.27 6.03
N LEU A 48 -2.33 -8.93 4.86
CA LEU A 48 -2.88 -10.29 4.79
C LEU A 48 -1.99 -11.27 5.58
N ARG A 49 -0.67 -11.14 5.51
CA ARG A 49 0.27 -11.97 6.28
C ARG A 49 0.14 -11.73 7.78
N GLN A 50 -0.02 -10.48 8.21
CA GLN A 50 -0.27 -10.14 9.62
C GLN A 50 -1.57 -10.77 10.13
N ILE A 51 -2.66 -10.67 9.35
CA ILE A 51 -3.94 -11.30 9.69
C ILE A 51 -3.77 -12.82 9.78
N GLN A 52 -3.09 -13.45 8.81
CA GLN A 52 -2.85 -14.89 8.80
C GLN A 52 -2.08 -15.35 10.05
N GLN A 53 -1.00 -14.66 10.41
CA GLN A 53 -0.22 -14.97 11.61
C GLN A 53 -1.04 -14.84 12.89
N ALA A 54 -1.88 -13.80 12.99
CA ALA A 54 -2.76 -13.63 14.14
C ALA A 54 -3.84 -14.70 14.23
N LYS A 55 -4.41 -15.14 13.10
CA LYS A 55 -5.34 -16.27 13.06
C LYS A 55 -4.69 -17.55 13.55
N GLU A 56 -3.44 -17.80 13.15
CA GLU A 56 -2.67 -18.97 13.60
C GLU A 56 -2.40 -18.91 15.11
N ALA A 57 -2.02 -17.74 15.63
CA ALA A 57 -1.85 -17.52 17.06
C ALA A 57 -3.15 -17.71 17.84
N TYR A 58 -4.27 -17.16 17.35
CA TYR A 58 -5.60 -17.36 17.92
C TYR A 58 -5.98 -18.84 17.94
N ALA A 59 -5.76 -19.56 16.84
CA ALA A 59 -6.06 -20.98 16.75
C ALA A 59 -5.24 -21.82 17.74
N LEU A 60 -3.96 -21.48 17.93
CA LEU A 60 -3.10 -22.13 18.90
C LEU A 60 -3.58 -21.89 20.34
N ALA A 61 -3.94 -20.65 20.66
CA ALA A 61 -4.39 -20.27 22.00
C ALA A 61 -5.74 -20.88 22.38
N THR A 62 -6.67 -20.94 21.42
CA THR A 62 -8.04 -21.43 21.64
C THR A 62 -8.24 -22.91 21.28
N ARG A 63 -7.22 -23.56 20.72
CA ARG A 63 -7.29 -24.91 20.14
C ARG A 63 -8.39 -25.01 19.06
N ALA A 64 -8.63 -23.92 18.32
CA ALA A 64 -9.59 -23.89 17.24
C ALA A 64 -9.15 -24.82 16.10
N ARG A 65 -10.13 -25.50 15.48
CA ARG A 65 -9.89 -26.44 14.38
C ARG A 65 -10.07 -25.73 13.04
N ASN A 66 -9.57 -26.36 11.96
CA ASN A 66 -9.87 -25.89 10.62
C ASN A 66 -11.39 -25.83 10.38
N GLY A 67 -11.86 -24.74 9.79
CA GLY A 67 -13.28 -24.45 9.59
C GLY A 67 -13.95 -23.68 10.72
N THR A 68 -13.30 -23.47 11.87
CA THR A 68 -13.84 -22.58 12.92
C THR A 68 -13.97 -21.16 12.37
N PRO A 69 -15.18 -20.54 12.40
CA PRO A 69 -15.36 -19.15 12.00
C PRO A 69 -14.53 -18.22 12.88
N VAL A 70 -13.90 -17.22 12.28
CA VAL A 70 -13.14 -16.19 12.99
C VAL A 70 -13.54 -14.82 12.46
N SER A 71 -13.76 -13.89 13.39
CA SER A 71 -14.03 -12.49 13.11
C SER A 71 -12.81 -11.63 13.44
N MET A 72 -12.73 -10.42 12.91
CA MET A 72 -11.65 -9.49 13.27
C MET A 72 -11.67 -9.14 14.76
N ASN A 73 -12.85 -9.15 15.38
CA ASN A 73 -13.00 -8.91 16.83
C ASN A 73 -12.34 -9.99 17.70
N ASP A 74 -12.09 -11.18 17.16
CA ASP A 74 -11.37 -12.24 17.87
C ASP A 74 -9.84 -12.02 17.83
N LEU A 75 -9.38 -11.23 16.85
CA LEU A 75 -7.96 -10.97 16.61
C LEU A 75 -7.49 -9.68 17.26
N VAL A 76 -8.32 -8.64 17.28
CA VAL A 76 -8.00 -7.32 17.86
C VAL A 76 -8.59 -7.22 19.28
N PRO A 77 -7.87 -6.66 20.27
CA PRO A 77 -6.51 -6.12 20.21
C PRO A 77 -5.41 -7.14 20.57
N THR A 78 -5.77 -8.40 20.83
CA THR A 78 -4.87 -9.37 21.47
C THR A 78 -3.77 -9.88 20.54
N TYR A 79 -4.10 -10.14 19.27
CA TYR A 79 -3.21 -10.72 18.26
C TYR A 79 -2.88 -9.72 17.13
N LEU A 80 -3.73 -8.72 16.91
CA LEU A 80 -3.46 -7.51 16.13
C LEU A 80 -3.69 -6.27 16.99
N GLN A 81 -2.82 -5.27 16.89
CA GLN A 81 -2.99 -4.00 17.60
C GLN A 81 -4.21 -3.20 17.08
N GLU A 82 -4.41 -3.19 15.77
CA GLU A 82 -5.50 -2.48 15.10
C GLU A 82 -5.98 -3.28 13.88
N GLU A 83 -7.22 -3.02 13.43
CA GLU A 83 -7.76 -3.62 12.20
C GLU A 83 -7.08 -3.00 10.96
N PRO A 84 -6.29 -3.78 10.18
CA PRO A 84 -5.62 -3.27 8.99
C PRO A 84 -6.66 -2.89 7.93
N ARG A 85 -6.41 -1.80 7.20
CA ARG A 85 -7.27 -1.32 6.12
C ARG A 85 -6.63 -1.52 4.75
N CYS A 86 -7.43 -1.81 3.73
CA CYS A 86 -6.91 -2.00 2.37
C CYS A 86 -6.61 -0.67 1.66
N PRO A 87 -5.34 -0.37 1.30
CA PRO A 87 -4.98 0.91 0.69
C PRO A 87 -5.41 1.03 -0.78
N ALA A 88 -5.71 -0.09 -1.45
CA ALA A 88 -6.22 -0.09 -2.82
C ALA A 88 -7.76 0.00 -2.91
N ALA A 89 -8.47 -0.34 -1.84
CA ALA A 89 -9.92 -0.33 -1.77
C ALA A 89 -10.46 0.83 -0.89
N GLY A 90 -9.77 1.98 -0.88
CA GLY A 90 -10.21 3.16 -0.13
C GLY A 90 -10.34 2.94 1.39
N GLY A 91 -9.62 1.96 1.94
CA GLY A 91 -9.69 1.61 3.36
C GLY A 91 -10.73 0.54 3.71
N ALA A 92 -11.30 -0.18 2.74
CA ALA A 92 -12.20 -1.29 3.02
C ALA A 92 -11.54 -2.38 3.90
N PRO A 93 -12.30 -3.05 4.79
CA PRO A 93 -11.80 -4.12 5.65
C PRO A 93 -11.42 -5.38 4.86
N TYR A 94 -10.52 -6.17 5.42
CA TYR A 94 -10.21 -7.52 4.93
C TYR A 94 -11.21 -8.54 5.44
N THR A 95 -11.36 -9.64 4.70
CA THR A 95 -12.10 -10.80 5.20
C THR A 95 -11.12 -11.76 5.85
N VAL A 96 -11.32 -12.04 7.14
CA VAL A 96 -10.43 -12.92 7.92
C VAL A 96 -10.53 -14.37 7.43
N GLY A 97 -11.76 -14.86 7.19
CA GLY A 97 -12.02 -16.26 6.84
C GLY A 97 -11.87 -17.21 8.05
N ALA A 98 -12.41 -18.42 7.92
CA ALA A 98 -12.27 -19.44 8.95
C ALA A 98 -10.80 -19.87 9.17
N ILE A 99 -10.50 -20.50 10.31
CA ILE A 99 -9.20 -21.16 10.53
C ILE A 99 -8.92 -22.16 9.40
N GLY A 100 -7.71 -22.14 8.87
CA GLY A 100 -7.28 -22.95 7.73
C GLY A 100 -7.64 -22.40 6.34
N SER A 101 -8.51 -21.39 6.25
CA SER A 101 -8.70 -20.62 5.01
C SER A 101 -7.84 -19.34 5.01
N PRO A 102 -7.24 -18.92 3.90
CA PRO A 102 -6.46 -17.68 3.85
C PRO A 102 -7.39 -16.45 3.99
N PRO A 103 -6.95 -15.37 4.66
CA PRO A 103 -7.64 -14.08 4.60
C PRO A 103 -7.62 -13.54 3.17
N THR A 104 -8.66 -12.77 2.81
CA THR A 104 -8.83 -12.24 1.45
C THR A 104 -8.95 -10.73 1.43
N CYS A 105 -8.42 -10.12 0.37
CA CYS A 105 -8.54 -8.71 0.10
C CYS A 105 -9.88 -8.38 -0.57
N PRO A 106 -10.54 -7.26 -0.21
CA PRO A 106 -11.80 -6.84 -0.85
C PRO A 106 -11.68 -6.50 -2.34
N THR A 107 -10.47 -6.26 -2.87
CA THR A 107 -10.28 -5.93 -4.29
C THR A 107 -10.40 -7.15 -5.21
N GLY A 108 -10.18 -8.36 -4.70
CA GLY A 108 -10.12 -9.58 -5.51
C GLY A 108 -8.98 -9.63 -6.56
N LEU A 109 -8.05 -8.67 -6.53
CA LEU A 109 -6.96 -8.61 -7.51
C LEU A 109 -5.93 -9.72 -7.29
N PRO A 110 -5.35 -10.31 -8.37
CA PRO A 110 -4.36 -11.38 -8.23
C PRO A 110 -3.12 -10.98 -7.41
N ASN A 111 -2.67 -9.73 -7.52
CA ASN A 111 -1.54 -9.17 -6.76
C ASN A 111 -1.91 -8.71 -5.34
N HIS A 112 -3.13 -8.98 -4.88
CA HIS A 112 -3.64 -8.67 -3.53
C HIS A 112 -3.98 -9.97 -2.78
N SER A 113 -3.07 -10.94 -2.88
CA SER A 113 -3.25 -12.30 -2.37
C SER A 113 -1.99 -12.77 -1.63
N LEU A 114 -2.13 -13.70 -0.69
CA LEU A 114 -1.01 -14.20 0.12
C LEU A 114 0.09 -14.90 -0.71
N ASN A 115 -0.29 -15.45 -1.86
CA ASN A 115 0.58 -16.14 -2.80
C ASN A 115 1.29 -15.21 -3.79
N TRP A 116 1.07 -13.89 -3.73
CA TRP A 116 1.78 -12.95 -4.59
C TRP A 116 3.21 -12.69 -4.08
N ASN A 117 4.18 -12.78 -4.99
CA ASN A 117 5.62 -12.75 -4.68
C ASN A 117 6.33 -11.43 -4.99
N GLY A 118 5.65 -10.41 -5.52
CA GLY A 118 6.22 -9.08 -5.65
C GLY A 118 6.57 -8.59 -7.05
N ASP A 119 6.21 -9.35 -8.09
CA ASP A 119 6.52 -9.12 -9.51
C ASP A 119 5.78 -7.90 -10.12
#